data_AF-A0A0F9EPU3-F1
#
_entry.id   AF-A0A0F9EPU3-F1
#
_cell.length_a   1.000
_cell.length_b   1.000
_cell.length_c   1.000
_cell.angle_alpha   90.00
_cell.angle_beta   90.00
_cell.angle_gamma   90.00
#
_symmetry.space_group_name_H-M   'P 1'
#
loop_
_entity.id
_entity.type
_entity.pdbx_description
1 polymer ?
#
loop_
_entity_poly.entity_id
_entity_poly.type
_entity_poly.pdbx_seq_one_letter_code
_entity_poly.pdbx_strand_id
1 'polypeptide(L)'
;MSDKSAIEWTDSTWNPVTGCTKISRGCKNCYAERMARRLQAMGQPNYAGGFNVAMHEHVLDAPLGWRMPQVVFVNSMSDLFHRDVPLSFILRVFEVMNEADRHQFQILTKRSGRL
;
A
#
# COMPACT_ATOMS: atom_id res chain seq x y z
N MET A 1 -5.23 -0.05 -10.30
CA MET A 1 -5.29 0.90 -9.17
C MET A 1 -6.45 1.86 -9.45
N SER A 2 -7.06 2.46 -8.42
CA SER A 2 -8.21 3.36 -8.64
C SER A 2 -7.73 4.79 -8.69
N ASP A 3 -7.92 5.46 -9.83
CA ASP A 3 -7.62 6.89 -10.04
C ASP A 3 -8.55 7.83 -9.25
N LYS A 4 -9.54 7.27 -8.55
CA LYS A 4 -10.39 7.97 -7.58
C LYS A 4 -10.63 7.05 -6.39
N SER A 5 -10.05 7.40 -5.25
CA SER A 5 -10.28 6.72 -3.98
C SER A 5 -11.67 7.05 -3.43
N ALA A 6 -12.30 6.09 -2.76
CA ALA A 6 -13.51 6.33 -1.96
C ALA A 6 -13.17 6.81 -0.53
N ILE A 7 -11.89 6.94 -0.20
CA ILE A 7 -11.40 7.43 1.08
C ILE A 7 -11.37 8.95 1.01
N GLU A 8 -12.19 9.62 1.82
CA GLU A 8 -12.52 11.05 1.74
C GLU A 8 -11.33 12.03 1.80
N TRP A 9 -10.20 11.63 2.37
CA TRP A 9 -9.03 12.49 2.62
C TRP A 9 -7.86 12.24 1.65
N THR A 10 -8.02 11.38 0.65
CA THR A 10 -6.98 11.06 -0.36
C THR A 10 -7.61 10.94 -1.75
N ASP A 11 -6.89 11.38 -2.77
CA ASP A 11 -7.36 11.30 -4.16
C ASP A 11 -7.18 9.88 -4.73
N SER A 12 -6.08 9.22 -4.39
CA SER A 12 -5.66 7.94 -4.99
C SER A 12 -4.97 7.02 -3.98
N THR A 13 -4.96 5.72 -4.28
CA THR A 13 -4.21 4.74 -3.48
C THR A 13 -3.14 4.04 -4.31
N TRP A 14 -1.96 3.88 -3.70
CA TRP A 14 -0.85 3.15 -4.29
C TRP A 14 -0.47 2.00 -3.36
N ASN A 15 -0.52 0.75 -3.84
CA ASN A 15 -0.32 -0.44 -3.01
C ASN A 15 0.84 -1.31 -3.55
N PRO A 16 2.10 -0.87 -3.40
CA PRO A 16 3.28 -1.69 -3.74
C PRO A 16 3.45 -2.92 -2.83
N VAL A 17 2.78 -2.96 -1.68
CA VAL A 17 2.67 -4.16 -0.84
C VAL A 17 1.19 -4.47 -0.58
N THR A 18 0.83 -5.75 -0.50
CA THR A 18 -0.47 -6.21 0.03
C THR A 18 -0.26 -7.08 1.26
N GLY A 19 -1.26 -7.13 2.16
CA GLY A 19 -1.22 -7.99 3.34
C GLY A 19 -0.48 -7.43 4.56
N CYS A 20 -0.73 -8.01 5.73
CA CYS A 20 -0.10 -7.59 7.00
C CYS A 20 -0.31 -8.64 8.11
N THR A 21 0.55 -8.65 9.13
CA THR A 21 0.31 -9.39 10.40
C THR A 21 -0.29 -8.46 11.47
N LYS A 22 -1.33 -8.91 12.18
CA LYS A 22 -1.93 -8.18 13.31
C LYS A 22 -0.97 -8.12 14.51
N ILE A 23 -0.83 -6.95 15.13
CA ILE A 23 0.09 -6.74 16.27
C ILE A 23 -0.52 -6.08 17.50
N SER A 24 -1.78 -5.63 17.41
CA SER A 24 -2.45 -4.96 18.52
C SER A 24 -3.97 -5.14 18.43
N ARG A 25 -4.67 -4.78 19.51
CA ARG A 25 -6.15 -4.76 19.54
C ARG A 25 -6.74 -3.88 18.45
N GLY A 26 -6.03 -2.83 18.01
CA GLY A 26 -6.44 -1.97 16.90
C GLY A 26 -6.55 -2.70 15.56
N CYS A 27 -5.93 -3.88 15.41
CA CYS A 27 -6.02 -4.69 14.20
C CYS A 27 -7.24 -5.64 14.19
N LYS A 28 -8.02 -5.72 15.28
CA LYS A 28 -9.12 -6.68 15.42
C LYS A 28 -10.12 -6.59 14.26
N ASN A 29 -10.49 -5.36 13.87
CA ASN A 29 -11.49 -5.07 12.84
C ASN A 29 -10.87 -4.52 11.55
N CYS A 30 -9.72 -5.05 11.14
CA CYS A 30 -9.00 -4.58 9.95
C CYS A 30 -9.85 -4.73 8.67
N TYR A 31 -10.18 -3.61 8.01
CA TYR A 31 -10.94 -3.65 6.76
C TYR A 31 -10.12 -4.29 5.62
N ALA A 32 -8.81 -4.06 5.59
CA ALA A 32 -7.93 -4.54 4.53
C ALA A 32 -7.90 -6.08 4.47
N GLU A 33 -7.93 -6.75 5.64
CA GLU A 33 -8.01 -8.22 5.70
C GLU A 33 -9.31 -8.73 5.07
N ARG A 34 -10.46 -8.14 5.43
CA ARG A 34 -11.75 -8.54 4.87
C ARG A 34 -11.82 -8.30 3.37
N MET A 35 -11.30 -7.16 2.92
CA MET A 35 -11.25 -6.81 1.50
C MET A 35 -10.28 -7.72 0.72
N ALA A 36 -9.12 -8.07 1.28
CA ALA A 36 -8.18 -9.00 0.66
C ALA A 36 -8.81 -10.38 0.42
N ARG A 37 -9.58 -10.91 1.37
CA ARG A 37 -10.34 -12.17 1.18
C ARG A 37 -11.33 -12.08 0.03
N ARG A 38 -12.03 -10.94 -0.11
CA ARG A 38 -12.94 -10.69 -1.24
C ARG A 38 -12.18 -10.64 -2.57
N LEU A 39 -11.09 -9.89 -2.63
CA LEU A 39 -10.28 -9.75 -3.85
C LEU A 39 -9.64 -11.08 -4.27
N GLN A 40 -9.22 -11.91 -3.31
CA GLN A 40 -8.76 -13.26 -3.55
C GLN A 40 -9.86 -14.13 -4.18
N ALA A 41 -11.08 -14.11 -3.61
CA ALA A 41 -12.22 -14.85 -4.16
C ALA A 41 -12.64 -14.35 -5.56
N MET A 42 -12.37 -13.08 -5.88
CA MET A 42 -12.58 -12.49 -7.21
C MET A 42 -11.42 -12.79 -8.18
N GLY A 43 -10.37 -13.50 -7.77
CA GLY A 43 -9.23 -13.83 -8.63
C GLY A 43 -8.30 -12.65 -8.92
N GLN A 44 -8.28 -11.61 -8.08
CA GLN A 44 -7.37 -10.49 -8.29
C GLN A 44 -5.90 -10.98 -8.07
N PRO A 45 -4.99 -10.81 -9.06
CA PRO A 45 -3.64 -11.41 -9.01
C PRO A 45 -2.79 -11.04 -7.78
N ASN A 46 -2.77 -9.76 -7.39
CA ASN A 46 -2.01 -9.23 -6.25
C ASN A 46 -2.57 -9.67 -4.88
N TYR A 47 -3.74 -10.33 -4.87
CA TYR A 47 -4.38 -10.93 -3.70
C TYR A 47 -4.53 -12.45 -3.83
N ALA A 48 -3.81 -13.12 -4.74
CA ALA A 48 -3.81 -14.58 -4.85
C ALA A 48 -3.43 -15.26 -3.51
N GLY A 49 -2.51 -14.64 -2.76
CA GLY A 49 -2.11 -15.04 -1.41
C GLY A 49 -3.03 -14.55 -0.27
N GLY A 50 -4.19 -13.96 -0.58
CA GLY A 50 -5.11 -13.42 0.42
C GLY A 50 -4.52 -12.21 1.15
N PHE A 51 -4.48 -12.26 2.48
CA PHE A 51 -3.92 -11.19 3.32
C PHE A 51 -2.46 -11.43 3.74
N ASN A 52 -1.78 -12.39 3.11
CA ASN A 52 -0.36 -12.60 3.29
C ASN A 52 0.46 -11.46 2.67
N VAL A 53 1.61 -11.17 3.26
CA VAL A 53 2.48 -10.10 2.79
C VAL A 53 3.05 -10.45 1.43
N ALA A 54 2.83 -9.58 0.44
CA ALA A 54 3.38 -9.72 -0.91
C ALA A 54 3.81 -8.35 -1.44
N MET A 55 4.95 -8.31 -2.13
CA MET A 55 5.49 -7.12 -2.78
C MET A 55 5.21 -7.17 -4.28
N HIS A 56 4.84 -6.04 -4.86
CA HIS A 56 4.39 -5.92 -6.25
C HIS A 56 5.30 -4.99 -7.03
N GLU A 57 6.44 -5.51 -7.51
CA GLU A 57 7.43 -4.68 -8.24
C GLU A 57 6.83 -4.01 -9.48
N HIS A 58 5.93 -4.70 -10.17
CA HIS A 58 5.28 -4.23 -11.39
C HIS A 58 4.39 -2.99 -11.20
N VAL A 59 4.10 -2.57 -9.97
CA VAL A 59 3.33 -1.35 -9.69
C VAL A 59 4.17 -0.23 -9.09
N LEU A 60 5.49 -0.41 -8.92
CA LEU A 60 6.34 0.60 -8.29
C LEU A 60 6.29 1.92 -9.06
N ASP A 61 6.48 1.87 -10.38
CA ASP A 61 6.59 3.09 -11.19
C ASP A 61 5.24 3.77 -11.48
N ALA A 62 4.13 3.25 -10.92
CA ALA A 62 2.81 3.76 -11.19
C ALA A 62 2.63 5.27 -10.92
N PRO A 63 3.13 5.83 -9.79
CA PRO A 63 3.01 7.25 -9.52
C PRO A 63 3.72 8.14 -10.54
N LEU A 64 4.79 7.66 -11.18
CA LEU A 64 5.54 8.42 -12.19
C LEU A 64 4.69 8.69 -13.45
N GLY A 65 3.71 7.83 -13.73
CA GLY A 65 2.80 7.99 -14.86
C GLY A 65 1.64 8.95 -14.61
N TRP A 66 1.41 9.39 -13.38
CA TRP A 66 0.27 10.23 -13.03
C TRP A 66 0.55 11.70 -13.30
N ARG A 67 -0.25 12.30 -14.20
CA ARG A 67 -0.01 13.68 -14.66
C ARG A 67 -0.52 14.75 -13.70
N MET A 68 -1.62 14.49 -13.02
CA MET A 68 -2.28 15.45 -12.14
C MET A 68 -1.71 15.34 -10.72
N PRO A 69 -1.37 16.45 -10.05
CA PRO A 69 -1.07 16.43 -8.62
C PRO A 69 -2.19 15.76 -7.82
N GLN A 70 -1.81 14.90 -6.88
CA GLN A 70 -2.74 14.08 -6.09
C GLN A 70 -2.19 13.89 -4.68
N VAL A 71 -3.10 13.77 -3.71
CA VAL A 71 -2.81 13.23 -2.38
C VAL A 71 -2.94 11.71 -2.44
N VAL A 72 -1.81 11.00 -2.30
CA VAL A 72 -1.70 9.56 -2.52
C VAL A 72 -1.53 8.83 -1.19
N PHE A 73 -2.49 7.98 -0.84
CA PHE A 73 -2.34 7.08 0.30
C PHE A 73 -1.58 5.82 -0.09
N VAL A 74 -0.38 5.67 0.47
CA VAL A 74 0.51 4.53 0.27
C VAL A 74 0.11 3.39 1.20
N ASN A 75 -0.02 2.20 0.62
CA ASN A 75 -0.30 0.94 1.32
C ASN A 75 -1.63 0.95 2.09
N SER A 76 -2.71 1.39 1.44
CA SER A 76 -4.08 1.31 1.98
C SER A 76 -4.56 -0.12 2.27
N MET A 77 -3.86 -1.14 1.78
CA MET A 77 -4.21 -2.55 1.92
C MET A 77 -3.12 -3.39 2.64
N SER A 78 -2.14 -2.72 3.25
CA SER A 78 -0.97 -3.36 3.89
C SER A 78 -0.28 -2.44 4.90
N ASP A 79 0.95 -2.76 5.30
CA ASP A 79 1.84 -1.88 6.07
C ASP A 79 3.22 -1.93 5.41
N LEU A 80 3.70 -0.81 4.85
CA LEU A 80 4.98 -0.74 4.12
C LEU A 80 6.16 -1.18 4.99
N PHE A 81 6.08 -0.94 6.29
CA PHE A 81 7.13 -1.24 7.25
C PHE A 81 6.97 -2.62 7.90
N HIS A 82 6.15 -3.51 7.33
CA HIS A 82 6.03 -4.88 7.82
C HIS A 82 7.39 -5.59 7.80
N ARG A 83 7.74 -6.32 8.87
CA ARG A 83 9.06 -6.97 9.07
C ARG A 83 9.55 -7.81 7.88
N ASP A 84 8.63 -8.39 7.11
CA ASP A 84 8.92 -9.24 5.95
C ASP A 84 9.13 -8.44 4.65
N VAL A 85 8.94 -7.11 4.68
CA VAL A 85 9.29 -6.19 3.58
C VAL A 85 10.75 -5.76 3.77
N PRO A 86 11.67 -6.10 2.85
CA PRO A 86 13.08 -5.74 2.94
C PRO A 86 13.30 -4.22 2.89
N LEU A 87 14.36 -3.74 3.55
CA LEU A 87 14.73 -2.32 3.53
C LEU A 87 14.98 -1.82 2.09
N SER A 88 15.60 -2.63 1.24
CA SER A 88 15.82 -2.28 -0.17
C SER A 88 14.53 -2.00 -0.93
N PHE A 89 13.45 -2.72 -0.64
CA PHE A 89 12.14 -2.47 -1.25
C PHE A 89 11.51 -1.18 -0.72
N ILE A 90 11.63 -0.92 0.58
CA ILE A 90 11.16 0.35 1.18
C ILE A 90 11.89 1.52 0.54
N LEU A 91 13.21 1.45 0.40
CA LEU A 91 14.00 2.51 -0.24
C LEU A 91 13.55 2.78 -1.68
N ARG A 92 13.30 1.75 -2.49
CA ARG A 92 12.75 1.91 -3.85
C ARG A 92 11.38 2.60 -3.86
N VAL A 93 10.51 2.30 -2.90
CA VAL A 93 9.21 2.99 -2.76
C VAL A 93 9.44 4.48 -2.47
N PHE A 94 10.38 4.83 -1.60
CA PHE A 94 10.71 6.23 -1.32
C PHE A 94 11.43 6.92 -2.50
N GLU A 95 12.26 6.23 -3.27
CA GLU A 95 12.86 6.76 -4.50
C GLU A 95 11.78 7.18 -5.50
N VAL A 96 10.78 6.33 -5.74
CA VAL A 96 9.63 6.68 -6.59
C VAL A 96 8.87 7.87 -6.01
N MET A 97 8.66 7.94 -4.69
CA MET A 97 7.99 9.08 -4.07
C MET A 97 8.74 10.40 -4.27
N ASN A 98 10.08 10.36 -4.22
CA ASN A 98 10.92 11.52 -4.43
C ASN A 98 10.97 11.95 -5.90
N GLU A 99 10.93 10.99 -6.84
CA GLU A 99 10.89 11.27 -8.28
C GLU A 99 9.52 11.78 -8.71
N ALA A 100 8.44 11.25 -8.13
CA ALA A 100 7.06 11.66 -8.36
C ALA A 100 6.66 12.90 -7.53
N ASP A 101 7.55 13.91 -7.52
CA ASP A 101 7.54 15.10 -6.65
C ASP A 101 6.27 15.97 -6.68
N ARG A 102 5.48 15.87 -7.76
CA ARG A 102 4.19 16.55 -7.93
C ARG A 102 3.06 15.99 -7.06
N HIS A 103 3.26 14.83 -6.43
CA HIS A 103 2.27 14.21 -5.55
C HIS A 103 2.62 14.38 -4.09
N GLN A 104 1.59 14.44 -3.24
CA GLN A 104 1.76 14.39 -1.80
C GLN A 104 1.47 12.97 -1.33
N PHE A 105 2.48 12.28 -0.81
CA PHE A 105 2.34 10.92 -0.32
C PHE A 105 2.04 10.90 1.18
N GLN A 106 1.10 10.03 1.57
CA GLN A 106 0.73 9.78 2.96
C GLN A 106 1.00 8.32 3.28
N ILE A 107 1.74 8.06 4.38
CA ILE A 107 2.04 6.72 4.86
C ILE A 107 1.55 6.60 6.30
N LEU A 108 0.86 5.50 6.62
CA LEU A 108 0.45 5.16 7.98
C LEU A 108 1.07 3.81 8.37
N THR A 109 1.61 3.72 9.57
CA THR A 109 2.15 2.47 10.10
C THR A 109 1.88 2.32 11.59
N LYS A 110 1.78 1.07 12.05
CA LYS A 110 1.81 0.73 13.48
C LYS A 110 3.18 0.18 13.91
N ARG A 111 4.19 0.32 13.05
CA ARG A 111 5.53 -0.28 13.18
C ARG A 111 6.61 0.80 13.14
N SER A 112 6.53 1.74 14.07
CA SER A 112 7.45 2.90 14.11
C SER A 112 8.93 2.54 14.26
N GLY A 113 9.28 1.35 14.75
CA GLY A 113 10.68 0.92 14.89
C GLY A 113 11.44 0.66 13.58
N ARG A 114 10.82 0.88 12.41
CA ARG A 114 11.45 0.76 11.09
C ARG A 114 11.34 2.06 10.26
N LEU A 115 10.95 3.15 10.89
CA LEU A 115 11.03 4.50 10.33
C LEU A 115 12.45 5.05 10.48
#